data_AF-A0A554RN40-F1
#
_entry.id   AF-A0A554RN40-F1
#
_cell.length_a   1.000
_cell.length_b   1.000
_cell.length_c   1.000
_cell.angle_alpha   90.00
_cell.angle_beta   90.00
_cell.angle_gamma   90.00
#
_symmetry.space_group_name_H-M   'P 1'
#
loop_
_entity.id
_entity.type
_entity.pdbx_description
1 polymer ?
#
loop_
_entity_poly.entity_id
_entity_poly.type
_entity_poly.pdbx_seq_one_letter_code
_entity_poly.pdbx_strand_id
1 'polypeptide(L)'
;MAGVTRWSARYVNDGGREALRPFDRRADAQQWLDGQLASLLRGEHVAPQDQKLTVRQRCDKWLDGRTRRESTVKIAAVHLKVVCAEFEAVLLSAVNPMCARGARR
;
A
#
# COMPACT_ATOMS: atom_id res chain seq x y z
N MET A 1 -8.44 -20.31 23.38
CA MET A 1 -7.05 -20.43 23.86
C MET A 1 -6.15 -19.83 22.80
N ALA A 2 -5.54 -18.67 23.04
CA ALA A 2 -4.59 -18.08 22.09
C ALA A 2 -3.30 -18.91 22.16
N GLY A 3 -2.99 -19.65 21.09
CA GLY A 3 -1.74 -20.39 20.98
C GLY A 3 -0.56 -19.44 21.03
N VAL A 4 0.45 -19.73 21.86
CA VAL A 4 1.66 -18.91 22.00
C VAL A 4 2.35 -18.84 20.63
N THR A 5 2.21 -17.71 19.94
CA THR A 5 2.88 -17.50 18.66
C THR A 5 4.35 -17.23 18.91
N ARG A 6 5.22 -18.15 18.46
CA ARG A 6 6.63 -18.19 18.88
C ARG A 6 7.54 -17.29 18.05
N TRP A 7 7.09 -16.89 16.85
CA TRP A 7 7.88 -16.13 15.90
C TRP A 7 7.10 -14.91 15.42
N SER A 8 7.77 -13.79 15.20
CA SER A 8 7.18 -12.58 14.63
C SER A 8 8.12 -11.97 13.62
N ALA A 9 7.60 -11.56 12.47
CA ALA A 9 8.33 -10.78 11.49
C ALA A 9 7.92 -9.31 11.59
N ARG A 10 8.91 -8.42 11.46
CA ARG A 10 8.75 -6.97 11.59
C ARG A 10 9.55 -6.28 10.49
N TYR A 11 8.96 -5.27 9.86
CA TYR A 11 9.66 -4.36 8.96
C TYR A 11 9.06 -2.95 9.03
N VAL A 12 9.80 -1.95 8.56
CA VAL A 12 9.32 -0.58 8.40
C VAL A 12 9.07 -0.34 6.91
N ASN A 13 7.87 0.13 6.57
CA ASN A 13 7.54 0.44 5.17
C ASN A 13 8.07 1.81 4.74
N ASP A 14 7.94 2.10 3.45
CA ASP A 14 8.27 3.39 2.81
C ASP A 14 7.55 4.59 3.46
N GLY A 15 6.37 4.38 4.03
CA GLY A 15 5.62 5.35 4.80
C GLY A 15 6.06 5.52 6.27
N GLY A 16 7.16 4.87 6.68
CA GLY A 16 7.68 4.93 8.05
C GLY A 16 6.83 4.19 9.10
N ARG A 17 5.85 3.40 8.66
CA ARG A 17 5.00 2.59 9.56
C ARG A 17 5.60 1.21 9.75
N GLU A 18 5.58 0.75 10.99
CA GLU A 18 6.01 -0.59 11.34
C GLU A 18 4.87 -1.59 11.07
N ALA A 19 5.19 -2.67 10.35
CA ALA A 19 4.30 -3.79 10.14
C ALA A 19 4.83 -5.01 10.89
N LEU A 20 4.00 -5.56 11.77
CA LEU A 20 4.30 -6.74 12.57
C LEU A 20 3.30 -7.84 12.28
N ARG A 21 3.80 -9.04 12.04
CA ARG A 21 2.96 -10.23 11.85
C ARG A 21 3.49 -11.42 12.64
N PRO A 22 2.64 -12.06 13.47
CA PRO A 22 3.03 -13.25 14.23
C PRO A 22 2.85 -14.53 13.38
N PHE A 23 3.71 -15.52 13.62
CA PHE A 23 3.79 -16.82 12.93
C PHE A 23 4.11 -17.98 13.90
N ASP A 24 3.58 -19.15 13.60
CA ASP A 24 3.84 -20.36 14.39
C ASP A 24 5.21 -20.99 14.05
N ARG A 25 5.72 -20.75 12.83
CA ARG A 25 7.00 -21.28 12.34
C ARG A 25 7.95 -20.15 11.95
N ARG A 26 9.23 -20.33 12.30
CA ARG A 26 10.31 -19.40 11.94
C ARG A 26 10.48 -19.24 10.44
N ALA A 27 10.43 -20.36 9.70
CA ALA A 27 10.64 -20.37 8.26
C ALA A 27 9.59 -19.52 7.53
N ASP A 28 8.32 -19.65 7.92
CA ASP A 28 7.21 -18.87 7.34
C ASP A 28 7.38 -17.37 7.64
N ALA A 29 7.81 -17.03 8.87
CA ALA A 29 8.09 -15.65 9.26
C ALA A 29 9.20 -15.03 8.41
N GLN A 30 10.29 -15.78 8.19
CA GLN A 30 11.43 -15.32 7.39
C GLN A 30 11.04 -15.17 5.92
N GLN A 31 10.39 -16.18 5.34
CA GLN A 31 9.96 -16.14 3.94
C GLN A 31 9.01 -14.96 3.68
N TRP A 32 8.10 -14.69 4.60
CA TRP A 32 7.22 -13.54 4.52
C TRP A 32 8.01 -12.22 4.59
N LEU A 33 8.94 -12.10 5.55
CA LEU A 33 9.78 -10.90 5.71
C LEU A 33 10.59 -10.61 4.44
N ASP A 34 11.24 -11.63 3.89
CA ASP A 34 12.05 -11.51 2.67
C ASP A 34 11.21 -11.02 1.49
N GLY A 35 9.98 -11.52 1.34
CA GLY A 35 9.03 -11.05 0.33
C GLY A 35 8.61 -9.59 0.50
N GLN A 36 8.39 -9.14 1.75
CA GLN A 36 8.08 -7.73 2.03
C GLN A 36 9.27 -6.81 1.72
N LEU A 37 10.47 -7.19 2.17
CA LEU A 37 11.71 -6.44 1.91
C LEU A 37 12.02 -6.36 0.41
N ALA A 38 11.87 -7.46 -0.33
CA ALA A 38 12.08 -7.47 -1.77
C ALA A 38 11.11 -6.52 -2.50
N SER A 39 9.84 -6.46 -2.05
CA SER A 39 8.85 -5.53 -2.61
C SER A 39 9.17 -4.07 -2.28
N LEU A 40 9.74 -3.80 -1.08
CA LEU A 40 10.23 -2.47 -0.71
C LEU A 40 11.40 -2.04 -1.58
N LEU A 41 12.38 -2.91 -1.78
CA LEU A 41 13.55 -2.64 -2.63
C LEU A 41 13.16 -2.35 -4.08
N ARG A 42 12.10 -3.00 -4.60
CA ARG A 42 11.56 -2.74 -5.94
C ARG A 42 10.68 -1.49 -6.02
N GLY A 43 10.27 -0.89 -4.89
CA GLY A 43 9.33 0.22 -4.88
C GLY A 43 7.89 -0.17 -5.24
N GLU A 44 7.53 -1.44 -5.05
CA GLU A 44 6.21 -2.02 -5.36
C GLU A 44 5.44 -2.37 -4.07
N HIS A 45 5.97 -1.99 -2.92
CA HIS A 45 5.40 -2.37 -1.65
C HIS A 45 4.04 -1.71 -1.40
N VAL A 46 3.01 -2.53 -1.19
CA VAL A 46 1.71 -2.09 -0.70
C VAL A 46 1.44 -2.79 0.63
N ALA A 47 1.14 -2.00 1.65
CA ALA A 47 0.82 -2.51 2.98
C ALA A 47 -0.30 -3.56 2.90
N PRO A 48 -0.21 -4.71 3.59
CA PRO A 48 -1.14 -5.83 3.44
C PRO A 48 -2.62 -5.48 3.58
N GLN A 49 -2.94 -4.54 4.48
CA GLN A 49 -4.30 -4.04 4.70
C GLN A 49 -4.87 -3.24 3.51
N ASP A 50 -3.99 -2.64 2.71
CA ASP A 50 -4.35 -1.77 1.58
C ASP A 50 -4.28 -2.52 0.24
N GLN A 51 -3.71 -3.73 0.19
CA GLN A 51 -3.56 -4.53 -1.05
C GLN A 51 -4.89 -4.84 -1.76
N LYS A 52 -5.99 -4.90 -1.00
CA LYS A 52 -7.33 -5.18 -1.52
C LYS A 52 -8.08 -3.91 -1.96
N LEU A 53 -7.53 -2.73 -1.70
CA LEU A 53 -8.15 -1.48 -2.09
C LEU A 53 -7.84 -1.21 -3.57
N THR A 54 -8.85 -0.71 -4.28
CA THR A 54 -8.64 -0.12 -5.60
C THR A 54 -7.93 1.24 -5.48
N VAL A 55 -7.35 1.72 -6.58
CA VAL A 55 -6.76 3.07 -6.62
C VAL A 55 -7.80 4.13 -6.25
N ARG A 56 -9.03 4.03 -6.77
CA ARG A 56 -10.12 4.95 -6.41
C ARG A 56 -10.40 4.97 -4.91
N GLN A 57 -10.61 3.81 -4.29
CA GLN A 57 -10.86 3.72 -2.85
C GLN A 57 -9.69 4.26 -2.01
N ARG A 58 -8.46 4.12 -2.52
CA ARG A 58 -7.28 4.68 -1.85
C ARG A 58 -7.22 6.20 -1.94
N CYS A 59 -7.57 6.75 -3.10
CA CYS A 59 -7.66 8.18 -3.35
C CYS A 59 -8.72 8.82 -2.44
N ASP A 60 -9.89 8.19 -2.33
CA ASP A 60 -10.98 8.62 -1.45
C ASP A 60 -10.51 8.65 0.02
N LYS A 61 -9.92 7.53 0.51
CA LYS A 61 -9.34 7.48 1.86
C LYS A 61 -8.26 8.54 2.11
N TRP A 62 -7.48 8.89 1.09
CA TRP A 62 -6.44 9.91 1.21
C TRP A 62 -7.02 11.33 1.29
N LEU A 63 -8.13 11.60 0.60
CA LEU A 63 -8.85 12.86 0.70
C LEU A 63 -9.55 12.99 2.07
N ASP A 64 -10.21 11.93 2.54
CA ASP A 64 -10.89 11.92 3.84
C ASP A 64 -9.94 12.18 5.01
N GLY A 65 -8.72 11.65 4.93
CA GLY A 65 -7.68 11.87 5.94
C GLY A 65 -6.99 13.24 5.87
N ARG A 66 -7.37 14.13 4.94
CA ARG A 66 -6.65 15.38 4.68
C ARG A 66 -7.17 16.54 5.54
N THR A 67 -6.48 16.84 6.64
CA THR A 67 -6.74 18.04 7.45
C THR A 67 -6.06 19.28 6.86
N ARG A 68 -6.39 19.66 5.62
CA ARG A 68 -5.85 20.85 4.92
C ARG A 68 -6.97 21.83 4.56
N ARG A 69 -6.59 23.06 4.18
CA ARG A 69 -7.52 24.08 3.66
C ARG A 69 -8.32 23.51 2.47
N GLU A 70 -9.60 23.84 2.41
CA GLU A 70 -10.51 23.32 1.37
C GLU A 70 -10.01 23.55 -0.06
N SER A 71 -9.40 24.71 -0.33
CA SER A 71 -8.85 25.01 -1.66
C SER A 71 -7.76 24.01 -2.06
N THR A 72 -6.91 23.59 -1.13
CA THR A 72 -5.89 22.57 -1.38
C THR A 72 -6.48 21.19 -1.59
N VAL A 73 -7.54 20.84 -0.84
CA VAL A 73 -8.26 19.57 -1.02
C VAL A 73 -8.94 19.52 -2.39
N LYS A 74 -9.57 20.63 -2.82
CA LYS A 74 -10.21 20.75 -4.15
C LYS A 74 -9.21 20.56 -5.28
N ILE A 75 -8.05 21.21 -5.23
CA ILE A 75 -6.99 21.02 -6.24
C ILE A 75 -6.52 19.57 -6.27
N ALA A 76 -6.30 18.95 -5.11
CA ALA A 76 -5.89 17.56 -5.03
C ALA A 76 -6.95 16.62 -5.63
N ALA A 77 -8.24 16.85 -5.34
CA ALA A 77 -9.33 16.07 -5.91
C ALA A 77 -9.37 16.16 -7.45
N VAL A 78 -9.06 17.32 -8.03
CA VAL A 78 -8.95 17.48 -9.50
C VAL A 78 -7.85 16.59 -10.08
N HIS A 79 -6.65 16.59 -9.48
CA HIS A 79 -5.56 15.73 -9.95
C HIS A 79 -5.86 14.24 -9.77
N LEU A 80 -6.55 13.87 -8.69
CA LEU A 80 -6.95 12.49 -8.46
C LEU A 80 -7.98 11.98 -9.48
N LYS A 81 -8.79 12.84 -10.10
CA LYS A 81 -9.67 12.44 -11.22
C LYS A 81 -8.89 11.92 -12.41
N VAL A 82 -7.74 12.52 -12.73
CA VAL A 82 -6.88 12.06 -13.84
C VAL A 82 -6.32 10.68 -13.55
N VAL A 83 -5.85 10.45 -12.32
CA VAL A 83 -5.32 9.15 -11.90
C VAL A 83 -6.43 8.10 -11.85
N CYS A 84 -7.62 8.44 -11.34
CA CYS A 84 -8.73 7.50 -11.27
C CYS A 84 -9.26 7.15 -12.66
N ALA A 85 -9.29 8.09 -13.61
CA ALA A 85 -9.76 7.80 -14.98
C ALA A 85 -8.98 6.64 -15.63
N GLU A 86 -7.69 6.50 -15.33
CA GLU A 86 -6.84 5.44 -15.87
C GLU A 86 -6.83 4.17 -15.01
N PHE A 87 -6.90 4.30 -13.68
CA PHE A 87 -6.62 3.19 -12.75
C PHE A 87 -7.78 2.83 -11.81
N GLU A 88 -9.00 3.32 -12.06
CA GLU A 88 -10.14 3.24 -11.12
C GLU A 88 -10.35 1.85 -10.52
N ALA A 89 -10.42 0.81 -11.35
CA ALA A 89 -10.68 -0.56 -10.93
C ALA A 89 -9.41 -1.37 -10.63
N VAL A 90 -8.22 -0.78 -10.80
CA VAL A 90 -6.95 -1.47 -10.58
C VAL A 90 -6.71 -1.60 -9.07
N LEU A 91 -6.42 -2.82 -8.62
CA LEU A 91 -5.98 -3.06 -7.25
C LEU A 91 -4.64 -2.37 -7.02
N LEU A 92 -4.47 -1.73 -5.86
CA LEU A 92 -3.20 -1.11 -5.49
C LEU A 92 -2.01 -2.06 -5.60
N SER A 93 -2.20 -3.33 -5.23
CA SER A 93 -1.16 -4.38 -5.34
C SER A 93 -0.76 -4.70 -6.77
N ALA A 94 -1.61 -4.40 -7.75
CA ALA A 94 -1.32 -4.58 -9.17
C ALA A 94 -0.67 -3.33 -9.80
N VAL A 95 -0.64 -2.20 -9.08
CA VAL A 95 0.02 -0.98 -9.55
C VAL A 95 1.54 -1.13 -9.37
N ASN A 96 2.23 -1.25 -10.50
CA ASN A 96 3.69 -1.27 -10.57
C ASN A 96 4.20 0.06 -11.17
N PRO A 97 5.39 0.57 -10.80
CA PRO A 97 6.08 1.66 -11.52
C PRO A 97 6.10 1.53 -13.05
N MET A 98 5.99 0.32 -13.62
CA MET A 98 5.85 0.13 -15.06
C MET A 98 4.47 0.53 -15.60
N CYS A 99 3.38 0.25 -14.87
CA CYS A 99 2.02 0.67 -15.23
C CYS A 99 1.90 2.21 -15.20
N ALA A 100 2.55 2.88 -14.25
CA ALA A 100 2.56 4.34 -14.17
C ALA A 100 3.30 5.00 -15.35
N ARG A 101 4.33 4.35 -15.90
CA ARG A 101 5.09 4.87 -17.07
C ARG A 101 4.40 4.63 -18.40
N GLY A 102 3.52 3.64 -18.49
CA GLY A 102 2.75 3.32 -19.70
C GLY A 102 1.54 4.21 -19.94
N ALA A 103 1.18 5.09 -18.98
CA ALA A 103 0.10 6.05 -19.13
C ALA A 103 0.42 6.98 -20.30
N ARG A 104 -0.29 6.80 -21.43
CA ARG A 104 -0.16 7.65 -22.62
C ARG A 104 -0.41 9.11 -22.21
N ARG A 105 0.51 9.99 -22.62
CA ARG A 105 0.30 11.45 -22.59
C ARG A 105 -0.88 11.86 -23.44
#